data_AF-A0A5C0ATH4-F1
#
_entry.id   AF-A0A5C0ATH4-F1
#
_cell.length_a   1.000
_cell.length_b   1.000
_cell.length_c   1.000
_cell.angle_alpha   90.00
_cell.angle_beta   90.00
_cell.angle_gamma   90.00
#
_symmetry.space_group_name_H-M   'P 1'
#
loop_
_entity.id
_entity.type
_entity.pdbx_description
1 polymer ?
#
loop_
_entity_poly.entity_id
_entity_poly.type
_entity_poly.pdbx_seq_one_letter_code
_entity_poly.pdbx_strand_id
1 'polypeptide(L)'
;MAFSSLSARDIESAIRLNLVPYESSSADSGWDNAANYYTQERVVFQGDIFVITLQKDATYGIASISYRDPWDLSLHDSSGKLLRMDQGLGDPGTDMIVNFIPSYTGDYYIDAAWMQGSGDNAFAMVAVFEDVDTMPVVGPHFGTAGLDTITVKGLRAGHNLSINGETVTLQQVGQAERKYVGVERFRFDDITIATDINGNAGKAYRLYEAAFDRAPDAKGLGFWINGLDHNISLLSVANSFLASPEFKSRYGDDMTQRDYVTALYQNVLNRAPDQAGSDFWVNALNSGSSRAQVLVNFSESIENQQGVIGAIQNGIQYETWVG
;
A
#
# COMPACT_ATOMS: atom_id res chain seq x y z
N MET A 1 -32.50 19.84 -13.64
CA MET A 1 -32.29 21.11 -12.92
C MET A 1 -30.81 21.17 -12.58
N ALA A 2 -30.17 22.34 -12.62
CA ALA A 2 -28.76 22.44 -12.23
C ALA A 2 -28.69 22.32 -10.70
N PHE A 3 -28.12 21.22 -10.20
CA PHE A 3 -27.94 21.02 -8.76
C PHE A 3 -26.93 22.04 -8.24
N SER A 4 -27.31 22.75 -7.17
CA SER A 4 -26.57 23.89 -6.63
C SER A 4 -25.69 23.49 -5.46
N SER A 5 -24.58 24.20 -5.27
CA SER A 5 -23.83 24.16 -4.01
C SER A 5 -24.74 24.45 -2.80
N LEU A 6 -24.43 23.85 -1.66
CA LEU A 6 -25.09 24.16 -0.40
C LEU A 6 -24.86 25.62 -0.01
N SER A 7 -25.88 26.25 0.55
CA SER A 7 -25.77 27.60 1.08
C SER A 7 -25.08 27.62 2.45
N ALA A 8 -24.63 28.79 2.90
CA ALA A 8 -24.06 28.95 4.24
C ALA A 8 -25.06 28.56 5.35
N ARG A 9 -26.37 28.75 5.10
CA ARG A 9 -27.42 28.36 6.05
C ARG A 9 -27.53 26.84 6.17
N ASP A 10 -27.42 26.14 5.04
CA ASP A 10 -27.49 24.68 5.00
C ASP A 10 -26.33 24.08 5.81
N ILE A 11 -25.12 24.59 5.59
CA ILE A 11 -23.90 24.24 6.33
C ILE A 11 -24.06 24.51 7.83
N GLU A 12 -24.58 25.68 8.23
CA GLU A 12 -24.76 26.04 9.64
C GLU A 12 -25.81 25.17 10.35
N SER A 13 -26.82 24.70 9.61
CA SER A 13 -27.89 23.86 10.14
C SER A 13 -27.62 22.35 10.10
N ALA A 14 -26.45 21.94 9.59
CA ALA A 14 -26.14 20.54 9.36
C ALA A 14 -26.07 19.71 10.65
N ILE A 15 -26.66 18.51 10.61
CA ILE A 15 -26.65 17.58 11.74
C ILE A 15 -25.32 16.81 11.77
N ARG A 16 -24.59 16.91 12.87
CA ARG A 16 -23.30 16.21 13.04
C ARG A 16 -23.51 14.70 13.19
N LEU A 17 -22.88 13.93 12.30
CA LEU A 17 -22.67 12.50 12.43
C LEU A 17 -21.30 12.24 13.07
N ASN A 18 -21.23 11.23 13.96
CA ASN A 18 -19.99 10.81 14.60
C ASN A 18 -19.72 9.35 14.25
N LEU A 19 -18.53 9.10 13.70
CA LEU A 19 -18.04 7.75 13.47
C LEU A 19 -17.76 7.07 14.82
N VAL A 20 -18.29 5.86 14.96
CA VAL A 20 -18.03 4.97 16.08
C VAL A 20 -17.58 3.62 15.55
N PRO A 21 -16.83 2.82 16.33
CA PRO A 21 -16.45 1.47 15.92
C PRO A 21 -17.66 0.66 15.44
N TYR A 22 -17.53 0.06 14.26
CA TYR A 22 -18.62 -0.68 13.64
C TYR A 22 -18.63 -2.13 14.14
N GLU A 23 -19.54 -2.41 15.07
CA GLU A 23 -19.80 -3.78 15.53
C GLU A 23 -20.83 -4.45 14.61
N SER A 24 -20.35 -5.10 13.56
CA SER A 24 -21.22 -5.90 12.69
C SER A 24 -21.46 -7.31 13.25
N SER A 25 -22.69 -7.82 13.11
CA SER A 25 -23.04 -9.22 13.44
C SER A 25 -22.67 -10.21 12.33
N SER A 26 -22.24 -9.71 11.17
CA SER A 26 -21.80 -10.50 10.02
C SER A 26 -20.29 -10.35 9.86
N ALA A 27 -19.55 -11.45 9.93
CA ALA A 27 -18.08 -11.47 9.89
C ALA A 27 -17.43 -10.90 8.60
N ASP A 28 -18.22 -10.39 7.64
CA ASP A 28 -17.82 -10.05 6.26
C ASP A 28 -17.97 -8.57 5.88
N SER A 29 -18.31 -7.65 6.80
CA SER A 29 -18.65 -6.27 6.40
C SER A 29 -17.47 -5.41 5.95
N GLY A 30 -16.23 -5.70 6.38
CA GLY A 30 -15.02 -4.95 6.02
C GLY A 30 -14.91 -3.52 6.58
N TRP A 31 -16.00 -2.92 7.06
CA TRP A 31 -16.03 -1.57 7.64
C TRP A 31 -15.49 -1.52 9.07
N ASP A 32 -14.67 -0.51 9.37
CA ASP A 32 -14.06 -0.28 10.69
C ASP A 32 -14.93 0.58 11.59
N ASN A 33 -15.48 1.66 11.03
CA ASN A 33 -16.34 2.60 11.75
C ASN A 33 -17.62 2.85 10.95
N ALA A 34 -18.66 3.26 11.66
CA ALA A 34 -19.89 3.72 11.03
C ALA A 34 -20.50 4.89 11.80
N ALA A 35 -21.26 5.70 11.09
CA ALA A 35 -22.12 6.71 11.65
C ALA A 35 -23.50 6.55 11.03
N ASN A 36 -24.55 6.55 11.85
CA ASN A 36 -25.91 6.36 11.36
C ASN A 36 -26.83 7.39 12.00
N TYR A 37 -27.79 7.89 11.22
CA TYR A 37 -28.91 8.67 11.71
C TYR A 37 -30.20 8.09 11.16
N TYR A 38 -31.21 7.98 12.02
CA TYR A 38 -32.51 7.41 11.69
C TYR A 38 -33.62 8.35 12.16
N THR A 39 -34.67 8.47 11.36
CA THR A 39 -35.87 9.21 11.76
C THR A 39 -37.14 8.54 11.26
N GLN A 40 -38.22 8.74 12.04
CA GLN A 40 -39.60 8.37 11.69
C GLN A 40 -40.51 9.60 11.58
N GLU A 41 -39.94 10.81 11.59
CA GLU A 41 -40.71 12.03 11.45
C GLU A 41 -41.44 12.06 10.11
N ARG A 42 -42.66 12.60 10.06
CA ARG A 42 -43.51 12.52 8.86
C ARG A 42 -43.27 13.65 7.85
N VAL A 43 -42.50 14.66 8.24
CA VAL A 43 -42.32 15.91 7.51
C VAL A 43 -40.89 16.42 7.73
N VAL A 44 -39.96 16.04 6.85
CA VAL A 44 -38.58 16.54 6.89
C VAL A 44 -38.53 17.81 6.04
N PHE A 45 -38.81 18.98 6.64
CA PHE A 45 -38.60 20.27 5.95
C PHE A 45 -37.47 21.10 6.58
N GLN A 46 -36.68 20.52 7.48
CA GLN A 46 -35.51 21.16 8.07
C GLN A 46 -34.55 20.08 8.61
N GLY A 47 -33.45 19.79 7.91
CA GLY A 47 -32.37 18.94 8.46
C GLY A 47 -32.08 17.63 7.71
N ASP A 48 -32.10 17.65 6.38
CA ASP A 48 -31.56 16.59 5.51
C ASP A 48 -30.06 16.74 5.23
N ILE A 49 -29.46 17.85 5.67
CA ILE A 49 -28.02 18.08 5.57
C ILE A 49 -27.33 17.54 6.82
N PHE A 50 -26.37 16.67 6.60
CA PHE A 50 -25.52 16.09 7.64
C PHE A 50 -24.09 16.54 7.45
N VAL A 51 -23.34 16.68 8.54
CA VAL A 51 -21.90 16.96 8.51
C VAL A 51 -21.14 15.84 9.19
N ILE A 52 -20.07 15.38 8.56
CA ILE A 52 -19.21 14.32 9.07
C ILE A 52 -17.74 14.66 8.80
N THR A 53 -16.88 14.34 9.76
CA THR A 53 -15.43 14.49 9.57
C THR A 53 -14.91 13.21 8.90
N LEU A 54 -14.37 13.35 7.69
CA LEU A 54 -13.76 12.25 6.95
C LEU A 54 -12.23 12.37 7.00
N GLN A 55 -11.55 11.24 7.03
CA GLN A 55 -10.11 11.13 6.97
C GLN A 55 -9.63 11.01 5.51
N LYS A 56 -8.60 11.78 5.16
CA LYS A 56 -7.93 11.66 3.86
C LYS A 56 -7.46 10.23 3.63
N ASP A 57 -7.62 9.74 2.41
CA ASP A 57 -7.16 8.42 1.93
C ASP A 57 -7.92 7.20 2.51
N ALA A 58 -8.86 7.38 3.42
CA ALA A 58 -9.80 6.32 3.83
C ALA A 58 -10.94 6.17 2.81
N THR A 59 -11.59 5.01 2.77
CA THR A 59 -12.70 4.77 1.84
C THR A 59 -14.04 4.79 2.55
N TYR A 60 -15.02 5.45 1.92
CA TYR A 60 -16.36 5.60 2.47
C TYR A 60 -17.44 5.06 1.55
N GLY A 61 -18.39 4.37 2.15
CA GLY A 61 -19.72 4.11 1.60
C GLY A 61 -20.74 4.99 2.32
N ILE A 62 -21.55 5.73 1.58
CA ILE A 62 -22.64 6.55 2.11
C ILE A 62 -23.92 6.04 1.49
N ALA A 63 -24.90 5.70 2.33
CA ALA A 63 -26.21 5.27 1.91
C ALA A 63 -27.27 6.21 2.49
N SER A 64 -28.25 6.56 1.66
CA SER A 64 -29.47 7.27 2.05
C SER A 64 -30.65 6.37 1.74
N ILE A 65 -31.60 6.26 2.67
CA ILE A 65 -32.84 5.50 2.48
C ILE A 65 -34.01 6.41 2.81
N SER A 66 -35.01 6.47 1.92
CA SER A 66 -36.26 7.18 2.17
C SER A 66 -37.45 6.56 1.41
N TYR A 67 -38.69 6.85 1.84
CA TYR A 67 -39.90 6.24 1.27
C TYR A 67 -40.24 6.74 -0.15
N ARG A 68 -39.93 8.00 -0.46
CA ARG A 68 -40.09 8.58 -1.79
C ARG A 68 -38.78 9.28 -2.09
N ASP A 69 -38.17 8.88 -3.20
CA ASP A 69 -36.84 9.35 -3.52
C ASP A 69 -36.78 9.88 -4.95
N PRO A 70 -37.16 11.16 -5.14
CA PRO A 70 -37.05 11.81 -6.44
C PRO A 70 -35.71 12.53 -6.64
N TRP A 71 -34.80 12.53 -5.66
CA TRP A 71 -33.62 13.39 -5.64
C TRP A 71 -32.39 12.64 -5.17
N ASP A 72 -31.30 12.77 -5.92
CA ASP A 72 -30.10 12.00 -5.67
C ASP A 72 -29.35 12.48 -4.40
N LEU A 73 -29.00 11.56 -3.51
CA LEU A 73 -27.99 11.74 -2.46
C LEU A 73 -26.76 12.48 -3.00
N SER A 74 -26.30 13.51 -2.30
CA SER A 74 -25.12 14.27 -2.71
C SER A 74 -24.15 14.61 -1.58
N LEU A 75 -22.88 14.76 -1.96
CA LEU A 75 -21.76 14.98 -1.07
C LEU A 75 -21.00 16.24 -1.48
N HIS A 76 -20.72 17.09 -0.51
CA HIS A 76 -20.15 18.42 -0.69
C HIS A 76 -18.91 18.63 0.19
N ASP A 77 -18.01 19.52 -0.26
CA ASP A 77 -16.87 19.96 0.53
C ASP A 77 -17.26 21.00 1.61
N SER A 78 -16.30 21.42 2.42
CA SER A 78 -16.50 22.40 3.50
C SER A 78 -16.97 23.79 3.03
N SER A 79 -16.92 24.09 1.73
CA SER A 79 -17.46 25.32 1.15
C SER A 79 -18.88 25.15 0.60
N GLY A 80 -19.44 23.95 0.69
CA GLY A 80 -20.75 23.59 0.13
C GLY A 80 -20.70 23.19 -1.34
N LYS A 81 -19.51 23.11 -1.96
CA LYS A 81 -19.37 22.73 -3.37
C LYS A 81 -19.61 21.23 -3.53
N LEU A 82 -20.46 20.87 -4.50
CA LEU A 82 -20.74 19.48 -4.86
C LEU A 82 -19.45 18.75 -5.30
N LEU A 83 -19.22 17.57 -4.72
CA LEU A 83 -18.12 16.67 -5.03
C LEU A 83 -18.60 15.39 -5.72
N ARG A 84 -19.67 14.80 -5.20
CA ARG A 84 -20.22 13.53 -5.66
C ARG A 84 -21.73 13.52 -5.48
N MET A 85 -22.39 12.72 -6.30
CA MET A 85 -23.82 12.44 -6.21
C MET A 85 -24.04 10.98 -6.52
N ASP A 86 -25.15 10.42 -6.06
CA ASP A 86 -25.62 9.11 -6.49
C ASP A 86 -25.68 9.03 -8.03
N GLN A 87 -25.46 7.83 -8.55
CA GLN A 87 -25.40 7.57 -9.99
C GLN A 87 -26.54 6.63 -10.43
N GLY A 88 -27.60 6.51 -9.63
CA GLY A 88 -28.71 5.58 -9.81
C GLY A 88 -28.38 4.17 -9.31
N LEU A 89 -27.60 4.05 -8.22
CA LEU A 89 -27.24 2.75 -7.64
C LEU A 89 -28.18 2.41 -6.49
N GLY A 90 -28.97 1.34 -6.62
CA GLY A 90 -29.81 0.82 -5.54
C GLY A 90 -31.22 0.43 -5.98
N ASP A 91 -32.02 -0.01 -5.00
CA ASP A 91 -33.47 -0.15 -5.17
C ASP A 91 -34.14 1.24 -5.05
N PRO A 92 -35.34 1.44 -5.62
CA PRO A 92 -36.07 2.71 -5.47
C PRO A 92 -36.23 3.10 -4.00
N GLY A 93 -35.83 4.32 -3.63
CA GLY A 93 -35.81 4.76 -2.23
C GLY A 93 -34.50 4.52 -1.50
N THR A 94 -33.47 4.04 -2.20
CA THR A 94 -32.11 3.84 -1.68
C THR A 94 -31.11 4.45 -2.64
N ASP A 95 -30.37 5.45 -2.16
CA ASP A 95 -29.30 6.11 -2.91
C ASP A 95 -27.95 5.82 -2.27
N MET A 96 -26.91 5.68 -3.08
CA MET A 96 -25.59 5.30 -2.59
C MET A 96 -24.44 6.06 -3.27
N ILE A 97 -23.54 6.60 -2.44
CA ILE A 97 -22.20 7.00 -2.86
C ILE A 97 -21.23 5.93 -2.34
N VAL A 98 -20.68 5.13 -3.25
CA VAL A 98 -19.72 4.07 -2.92
C VAL A 98 -18.30 4.46 -3.30
N ASN A 99 -17.33 3.92 -2.56
CA ASN A 99 -15.89 4.06 -2.81
C ASN A 99 -15.43 5.53 -2.87
N PHE A 100 -16.01 6.40 -2.03
CA PHE A 100 -15.55 7.78 -1.95
C PHE A 100 -14.24 7.86 -1.17
N ILE A 101 -13.26 8.54 -1.74
CA ILE A 101 -11.96 8.80 -1.10
C ILE A 101 -11.80 10.32 -0.93
N PRO A 102 -11.76 10.84 0.32
CA PRO A 102 -11.59 12.25 0.59
C PRO A 102 -10.22 12.76 0.12
N SER A 103 -10.20 13.92 -0.54
CA SER A 103 -8.95 14.60 -0.94
C SER A 103 -8.26 15.32 0.21
N TYR A 104 -8.95 15.52 1.34
CA TYR A 104 -8.41 16.11 2.57
C TYR A 104 -9.09 15.50 3.81
N THR A 105 -8.46 15.67 4.97
CA THR A 105 -9.08 15.35 6.26
C THR A 105 -9.85 16.57 6.75
N GLY A 106 -11.14 16.43 7.01
CA GLY A 106 -11.99 17.55 7.43
C GLY A 106 -13.47 17.29 7.29
N ASP A 107 -14.26 18.35 7.41
CA ASP A 107 -15.72 18.28 7.38
C ASP A 107 -16.24 18.21 5.94
N TYR A 108 -17.09 17.20 5.69
CA TYR A 108 -17.86 17.00 4.47
C TYR A 108 -19.35 17.06 4.81
N TYR A 109 -20.15 17.50 3.83
CA TYR A 109 -21.58 17.71 4.00
C TYR A 109 -22.36 16.78 3.07
N ILE A 110 -23.30 16.03 3.65
CA ILE A 110 -24.14 15.07 2.95
C ILE A 110 -25.53 15.68 2.88
N ASP A 111 -26.03 15.91 1.67
CA ASP A 111 -27.44 16.13 1.44
C ASP A 111 -28.10 14.79 1.19
N ALA A 112 -28.86 14.31 2.17
CA ALA A 112 -29.51 13.01 2.10
C ALA A 112 -30.73 13.01 1.16
N ALA A 113 -31.17 14.20 0.71
CA ALA A 113 -32.22 14.41 -0.29
C ALA A 113 -33.58 13.78 0.05
N TRP A 114 -33.88 13.62 1.35
CA TRP A 114 -35.07 12.89 1.80
C TRP A 114 -36.38 13.60 1.44
N MET A 115 -37.27 12.88 0.76
CA MET A 115 -38.65 13.31 0.58
C MET A 115 -39.63 12.31 1.21
N GLN A 116 -39.91 12.46 2.50
CA GLN A 116 -40.90 11.62 3.15
C GLN A 116 -42.31 12.10 2.78
N GLY A 117 -42.95 11.41 1.83
CA GLY A 117 -44.36 11.66 1.48
C GLY A 117 -45.33 11.38 2.65
N SER A 118 -46.62 11.61 2.45
CA SER A 118 -47.65 11.50 3.50
C SER A 118 -48.09 10.06 3.86
N GLY A 119 -47.18 9.07 3.80
CA GLY A 119 -47.48 7.65 4.07
C GLY A 119 -47.36 7.26 5.55
N ASP A 120 -48.03 6.18 5.95
CA ASP A 120 -48.11 5.74 7.36
C ASP A 120 -46.82 5.07 7.92
N ASN A 121 -45.86 4.69 7.07
CA ASN A 121 -44.56 4.11 7.44
C ASN A 121 -43.39 4.99 6.94
N ALA A 122 -43.26 6.21 7.47
CA ALA A 122 -42.12 7.08 7.17
C ALA A 122 -40.89 6.60 7.94
N PHE A 123 -39.92 6.01 7.23
CA PHE A 123 -38.58 5.72 7.74
C PHE A 123 -37.59 6.40 6.82
N ALA A 124 -36.59 7.06 7.39
CA ALA A 124 -35.42 7.52 6.65
C ALA A 124 -34.14 7.28 7.46
N MET A 125 -33.06 7.04 6.72
CA MET A 125 -31.75 6.75 7.27
C MET A 125 -30.66 7.36 6.40
N VAL A 126 -29.63 7.89 7.05
CA VAL A 126 -28.32 8.07 6.42
C VAL A 126 -27.33 7.22 7.20
N ALA A 127 -26.54 6.45 6.46
CA ALA A 127 -25.49 5.63 7.01
C ALA A 127 -24.19 5.97 6.29
N VAL A 128 -23.15 6.24 7.06
CA VAL A 128 -21.78 6.39 6.56
C VAL A 128 -20.97 5.25 7.14
N PHE A 129 -20.31 4.50 6.27
CA PHE A 129 -19.39 3.44 6.63
C PHE A 129 -17.99 3.86 6.23
N GLU A 130 -17.06 3.71 7.15
CA GLU A 130 -15.65 4.03 6.99
C GLU A 130 -14.84 2.74 7.05
N ASP A 131 -14.00 2.56 6.05
CA ASP A 131 -12.95 1.55 6.02
C ASP A 131 -11.62 2.31 6.10
N VAL A 132 -11.02 2.30 7.29
CA VAL A 132 -9.73 2.92 7.62
C VAL A 132 -8.60 1.98 7.22
N ASP A 133 -8.84 0.67 7.33
CA ASP A 133 -7.84 -0.37 7.13
C ASP A 133 -7.76 -0.80 5.67
N THR A 134 -8.77 -0.54 4.83
CA THR A 134 -8.79 -1.00 3.45
C THR A 134 -9.75 -0.29 2.48
N MET A 135 -9.51 -0.52 1.18
CA MET A 135 -10.42 -0.21 0.08
C MET A 135 -11.45 -1.35 -0.06
N PRO A 136 -12.75 -1.10 -0.34
CA PRO A 136 -13.71 -2.15 -0.67
C PRO A 136 -13.42 -2.76 -2.04
N VAL A 137 -13.60 -4.07 -2.07
CA VAL A 137 -13.31 -5.02 -3.15
C VAL A 137 -14.37 -4.98 -4.25
N VAL A 138 -14.00 -4.55 -5.46
CA VAL A 138 -14.23 -5.30 -6.71
C VAL A 138 -13.06 -5.00 -7.66
N GLY A 139 -12.09 -5.92 -7.71
CA GLY A 139 -10.94 -5.85 -8.62
C GLY A 139 -9.59 -5.73 -7.91
N PRO A 140 -8.48 -5.96 -8.62
CA PRO A 140 -7.15 -5.74 -8.08
C PRO A 140 -6.94 -4.26 -7.72
N HIS A 141 -6.35 -4.00 -6.55
CA HIS A 141 -5.88 -2.67 -6.20
C HIS A 141 -4.61 -2.37 -6.98
N PHE A 142 -4.60 -1.34 -7.81
CA PHE A 142 -3.41 -0.95 -8.57
C PHE A 142 -2.60 0.06 -7.78
N GLY A 143 -1.29 -0.17 -7.63
CA GLY A 143 -0.38 0.88 -7.20
C GLY A 143 -0.22 1.97 -8.26
N THR A 144 0.47 3.03 -7.87
CA THR A 144 0.70 4.22 -8.67
C THR A 144 2.07 4.16 -9.36
N ALA A 145 2.45 5.25 -10.05
CA ALA A 145 3.82 5.41 -10.51
C ALA A 145 4.68 5.85 -9.32
N GLY A 146 5.13 4.90 -8.50
CA GLY A 146 5.89 5.21 -7.30
C GLY A 146 6.17 4.01 -6.42
N LEU A 147 6.65 4.26 -5.21
CA LEU A 147 6.73 3.25 -4.16
C LEU A 147 5.37 3.22 -3.45
N ASP A 148 4.61 2.15 -3.63
CA ASP A 148 3.33 1.98 -2.97
C ASP A 148 3.46 1.09 -1.72
N THR A 149 2.87 1.55 -0.62
CA THR A 149 2.89 0.84 0.67
C THR A 149 1.50 0.62 1.20
N ILE A 150 1.14 -0.65 1.41
CA ILE A 150 -0.06 -1.06 2.13
C ILE A 150 0.34 -1.32 3.58
N THR A 151 -0.31 -0.63 4.51
CA THR A 151 -0.23 -0.99 5.93
C THR A 151 -1.26 -2.07 6.20
N VAL A 152 -0.83 -3.17 6.80
CA VAL A 152 -1.64 -4.33 7.14
C VAL A 152 -1.65 -4.43 8.66
N LYS A 153 -2.82 -4.35 9.28
CA LYS A 153 -2.90 -4.48 10.74
C LYS A 153 -2.61 -5.90 11.19
N GLY A 154 -1.94 -6.03 12.33
CA GLY A 154 -1.57 -7.31 12.92
C GLY A 154 -0.24 -7.85 12.41
N LEU A 155 0.17 -8.97 12.99
CA LEU A 155 1.44 -9.64 12.69
C LEU A 155 1.37 -10.36 11.34
N ARG A 156 2.50 -10.47 10.62
CA ARG A 156 2.59 -11.23 9.36
C ARG A 156 2.09 -12.67 9.51
N ALA A 157 2.33 -13.31 10.66
CA ALA A 157 1.91 -14.69 10.92
C ALA A 157 0.39 -14.90 10.90
N GLY A 158 -0.41 -13.84 11.08
CA GLY A 158 -1.88 -13.90 10.98
C GLY A 158 -2.43 -13.85 9.54
N HIS A 159 -1.55 -13.84 8.54
CA HIS A 159 -1.91 -13.59 7.16
C HIS A 159 -1.33 -14.66 6.22
N ASN A 160 -2.07 -14.97 5.16
CA ASN A 160 -1.58 -15.67 3.98
C ASN A 160 -1.27 -14.62 2.91
N LEU A 161 -0.03 -14.57 2.45
CA LEU A 161 0.41 -13.71 1.35
C LEU A 161 1.02 -14.60 0.26
N SER A 162 0.56 -14.44 -0.96
CA SER A 162 1.13 -15.07 -2.16
C SER A 162 1.39 -14.04 -3.24
N ILE A 163 2.46 -14.23 -4.00
CA ILE A 163 2.88 -13.34 -5.09
C ILE A 163 2.89 -14.16 -6.38
N ASN A 164 2.21 -13.66 -7.41
CA ASN A 164 2.17 -14.26 -8.73
C ASN A 164 2.34 -13.17 -9.81
N GLY A 165 3.56 -13.02 -10.29
CA GLY A 165 3.95 -11.90 -11.14
C GLY A 165 3.79 -10.58 -10.38
N GLU A 166 3.05 -9.64 -10.95
CA GLU A 166 2.76 -8.34 -10.35
C GLU A 166 1.57 -8.39 -9.37
N THR A 167 0.85 -9.51 -9.30
CA THR A 167 -0.32 -9.66 -8.43
C THR A 167 0.08 -10.25 -7.09
N VAL A 168 -0.31 -9.59 -6.01
CA VAL A 168 -0.20 -10.06 -4.63
C VAL A 168 -1.59 -10.38 -4.11
N THR A 169 -1.78 -11.61 -3.64
CA THR A 169 -2.97 -12.02 -2.91
C THR A 169 -2.64 -11.99 -1.42
N LEU A 170 -3.45 -11.29 -0.63
CA LEU A 170 -3.34 -11.20 0.83
C LEU A 170 -4.67 -11.61 1.45
N GLN A 171 -4.62 -12.48 2.46
CA GLN A 171 -5.78 -12.91 3.21
C GLN A 171 -5.45 -12.97 4.69
N GLN A 172 -6.18 -12.25 5.52
CA GLN A 172 -6.17 -12.47 6.96
C GLN A 172 -6.95 -13.74 7.29
N VAL A 173 -6.48 -14.55 8.24
CA VAL A 173 -7.16 -15.79 8.61
C VAL A 173 -8.60 -15.50 9.04
N GLY A 174 -9.57 -16.16 8.39
CA GLY A 174 -11.00 -15.99 8.65
C GLY A 174 -11.65 -14.81 7.91
N GLN A 175 -10.91 -14.10 7.04
CA GLN A 175 -11.41 -13.00 6.22
C GLN A 175 -11.34 -13.35 4.72
N ALA A 176 -12.03 -12.55 3.90
CA ALA A 176 -11.96 -12.67 2.45
C ALA A 176 -10.55 -12.34 1.91
N GLU A 177 -10.18 -12.99 0.79
CA GLU A 177 -8.96 -12.68 0.04
C GLU A 177 -9.04 -11.29 -0.61
N ARG A 178 -7.92 -10.58 -0.63
CA ARG A 178 -7.72 -9.31 -1.34
C ARG A 178 -6.57 -9.43 -2.35
N LYS A 179 -6.69 -8.72 -3.47
CA LYS A 179 -5.69 -8.71 -4.56
C LYS A 179 -5.14 -7.31 -4.79
N TYR A 180 -3.83 -7.23 -4.94
CA TYR A 180 -3.08 -6.00 -5.20
C TYR A 180 -2.21 -6.22 -6.43
N VAL A 181 -2.01 -5.20 -7.25
CA VAL A 181 -1.20 -5.21 -8.46
C VAL A 181 -0.31 -4.00 -8.44
N GLY A 182 0.99 -4.18 -8.66
CA GLY A 182 1.96 -3.08 -8.67
C GLY A 182 2.09 -2.38 -7.31
N VAL A 183 2.04 -3.14 -6.21
CA VAL A 183 2.29 -2.63 -4.86
C VAL A 183 3.60 -3.21 -4.35
N GLU A 184 4.54 -2.35 -3.97
CA GLU A 184 5.91 -2.74 -3.63
C GLU A 184 6.10 -3.15 -2.17
N ARG A 185 5.25 -2.67 -1.24
CA ARG A 185 5.43 -2.87 0.20
C ARG A 185 4.13 -3.27 0.91
N PHE A 186 4.22 -4.30 1.75
CA PHE A 186 3.18 -4.70 2.69
C PHE A 186 3.76 -4.64 4.10
N ARG A 187 3.41 -3.59 4.84
CA ARG A 187 3.92 -3.31 6.18
C ARG A 187 2.95 -3.84 7.24
N PHE A 188 3.36 -4.89 7.92
CA PHE A 188 2.70 -5.46 9.10
C PHE A 188 3.20 -4.76 10.37
N ASP A 189 2.60 -5.09 11.51
CA ASP A 189 3.01 -4.52 12.80
C ASP A 189 4.43 -4.96 13.22
N ASP A 190 4.90 -6.11 12.74
CA ASP A 190 6.21 -6.70 13.07
C ASP A 190 7.26 -6.56 11.97
N ILE A 191 6.88 -6.70 10.71
CA ILE A 191 7.81 -6.73 9.56
C ILE A 191 7.20 -6.11 8.30
N THR A 192 8.03 -5.81 7.32
CA THR A 192 7.59 -5.47 5.97
C THR A 192 7.96 -6.56 4.98
N ILE A 193 7.06 -6.84 4.04
CA ILE A 193 7.32 -7.66 2.85
C ILE A 193 7.46 -6.72 1.65
N ALA A 194 8.62 -6.75 1.00
CA ALA A 194 8.84 -6.11 -0.29
C ALA A 194 8.57 -7.09 -1.45
N THR A 195 7.91 -6.62 -2.51
CA THR A 195 7.48 -7.45 -3.64
C THR A 195 8.22 -7.11 -4.95
N ASP A 196 8.95 -5.98 -4.98
CA ASP A 196 9.83 -5.54 -6.06
C ASP A 196 11.15 -6.34 -6.08
N ILE A 197 11.05 -7.66 -6.26
CA ILE A 197 12.20 -8.57 -6.35
C ILE A 197 13.14 -8.26 -7.53
N ASN A 198 12.64 -7.51 -8.52
CA ASN A 198 13.43 -6.96 -9.63
C ASN A 198 13.80 -5.47 -9.43
N GLY A 199 13.19 -4.82 -8.44
CA GLY A 199 13.41 -3.43 -8.07
C GLY A 199 14.51 -3.26 -7.02
N ASN A 200 14.34 -2.25 -6.15
CA ASN A 200 15.36 -1.85 -5.19
C ASN A 200 15.54 -2.90 -4.08
N ALA A 201 14.45 -3.53 -3.62
CA ALA A 201 14.56 -4.57 -2.61
C ALA A 201 15.34 -5.79 -3.11
N GLY A 202 15.05 -6.22 -4.34
CA GLY A 202 15.80 -7.29 -5.00
C GLY A 202 17.28 -6.96 -5.19
N LYS A 203 17.59 -5.74 -5.63
CA LYS A 203 18.97 -5.24 -5.79
C LYS A 203 19.74 -5.26 -4.48
N ALA A 204 19.13 -4.79 -3.38
CA ALA A 204 19.76 -4.82 -2.06
C ALA A 204 20.06 -6.26 -1.62
N TYR A 205 19.09 -7.17 -1.77
CA TYR A 205 19.25 -8.58 -1.41
C TYR A 205 20.38 -9.25 -2.21
N ARG A 206 20.36 -9.10 -3.53
CA ARG A 206 21.40 -9.67 -4.42
C ARG A 206 22.80 -9.14 -4.13
N LEU A 207 22.90 -7.86 -3.74
CA LEU A 207 24.18 -7.26 -3.42
C LEU A 207 24.76 -7.82 -2.11
N TYR A 208 23.91 -8.13 -1.12
CA TYR A 208 24.32 -8.83 0.11
C TYR A 208 24.86 -10.23 -0.19
N GLU A 209 24.12 -11.03 -0.96
CA GLU A 209 24.56 -12.37 -1.36
C GLU A 209 25.89 -12.31 -2.12
N ALA A 210 25.99 -11.42 -3.12
CA ALA A 210 27.21 -11.29 -3.91
C ALA A 210 28.43 -10.83 -3.08
N ALA A 211 28.22 -9.94 -2.11
CA ALA A 211 29.30 -9.41 -1.28
C ALA A 211 29.70 -10.35 -0.14
N PHE A 212 28.75 -11.03 0.49
CA PHE A 212 28.95 -11.69 1.78
C PHE A 212 28.64 -13.20 1.79
N ASP A 213 28.08 -13.75 0.69
CA ASP A 213 27.75 -15.18 0.57
C ASP A 213 26.85 -15.64 1.73
N ARG A 214 25.81 -14.84 1.99
CA ARG A 214 24.77 -15.08 2.98
C ARG A 214 23.54 -14.22 2.69
N ALA A 215 22.41 -14.66 3.22
CA ALA A 215 21.21 -13.85 3.26
C ALA A 215 21.44 -12.59 4.12
N PRO A 216 20.86 -11.45 3.72
CA PRO A 216 20.89 -10.23 4.52
C PRO A 216 20.13 -10.41 5.84
N ASP A 217 20.55 -9.68 6.87
CA ASP A 217 19.73 -9.53 8.08
C ASP A 217 18.59 -8.52 7.84
N ALA A 218 17.46 -8.71 8.53
CA ALA A 218 16.23 -7.94 8.26
C ALA A 218 16.40 -6.42 8.44
N LYS A 219 17.15 -6.00 9.45
CA LYS A 219 17.37 -4.59 9.78
C LYS A 219 18.34 -3.91 8.81
N GLY A 220 19.48 -4.55 8.57
CA GLY A 220 20.48 -4.09 7.61
C GLY A 220 19.89 -4.02 6.20
N LEU A 221 19.07 -4.99 5.82
CA LEU A 221 18.34 -4.96 4.55
C LEU A 221 17.42 -3.74 4.46
N GLY A 222 16.62 -3.49 5.50
CA GLY A 222 15.71 -2.35 5.55
C GLY A 222 16.41 -1.00 5.41
N PHE A 223 17.59 -0.85 6.01
CA PHE A 223 18.42 0.35 5.85
C PHE A 223 18.81 0.59 4.38
N TRP A 224 19.29 -0.44 3.68
CA TRP A 224 19.72 -0.29 2.29
C TRP A 224 18.57 -0.18 1.30
N ILE A 225 17.46 -0.88 1.54
CA ILE A 225 16.22 -0.69 0.78
C ILE A 225 15.77 0.77 0.88
N ASN A 226 15.70 1.31 2.10
CA ASN A 226 15.34 2.71 2.31
C ASN A 226 16.27 3.67 1.56
N GLY A 227 17.60 3.45 1.62
CA GLY A 227 18.55 4.26 0.87
C GLY A 227 18.32 4.22 -0.64
N LEU A 228 18.15 3.02 -1.22
CA LEU A 228 17.90 2.85 -2.66
C LEU A 228 16.57 3.49 -3.08
N ASP A 229 15.52 3.36 -2.27
CA ASP A 229 14.21 3.97 -2.50
C ASP A 229 14.29 5.52 -2.47
N HIS A 230 15.28 6.08 -1.76
CA HIS A 230 15.60 7.51 -1.73
C HIS A 230 16.75 7.91 -2.67
N ASN A 231 16.93 7.17 -3.77
CA ASN A 231 17.86 7.46 -4.85
C ASN A 231 19.36 7.36 -4.50
N ILE A 232 19.73 6.69 -3.41
CA ILE A 232 21.12 6.23 -3.27
C ILE A 232 21.39 5.21 -4.38
N SER A 233 22.53 5.33 -5.06
CA SER A 233 22.88 4.40 -6.13
C SER A 233 23.34 3.05 -5.57
N LEU A 234 23.04 1.96 -6.28
CA LEU A 234 23.53 0.63 -5.93
C LEU A 234 25.07 0.57 -5.87
N LEU A 235 25.75 1.38 -6.70
CA LEU A 235 27.20 1.54 -6.65
C LEU A 235 27.69 2.16 -5.32
N SER A 236 26.95 3.12 -4.75
CA SER A 236 27.27 3.71 -3.44
C SER A 236 27.10 2.68 -2.31
N VAL A 237 26.04 1.88 -2.38
CA VAL A 237 25.81 0.76 -1.45
C VAL A 237 26.95 -0.25 -1.55
N ALA A 238 27.34 -0.65 -2.76
CA ALA A 238 28.46 -1.57 -2.99
C ALA A 238 29.78 -1.03 -2.42
N ASN A 239 30.09 0.26 -2.61
CA ASN A 239 31.26 0.88 -1.99
C ASN A 239 31.20 0.81 -0.45
N SER A 240 30.02 1.04 0.13
CA SER A 240 29.82 0.97 1.57
C SER A 240 30.01 -0.46 2.10
N PHE A 241 29.59 -1.48 1.35
CA PHE A 241 29.81 -2.88 1.71
C PHE A 241 31.29 -3.22 1.69
N LEU A 242 32.01 -2.86 0.61
CA LEU A 242 33.46 -3.10 0.50
C LEU A 242 34.27 -2.38 1.58
N ALA A 243 33.81 -1.21 2.04
CA ALA A 243 34.44 -0.46 3.13
C ALA A 243 34.04 -0.98 4.52
N SER A 244 33.04 -1.85 4.62
CA SER A 244 32.48 -2.28 5.91
C SER A 244 33.46 -3.15 6.71
N PRO A 245 33.39 -3.12 8.05
CA PRO A 245 34.14 -4.04 8.89
C PRO A 245 33.84 -5.51 8.57
N GLU A 246 32.61 -5.85 8.16
CA GLU A 246 32.23 -7.20 7.79
C GLU A 246 33.02 -7.70 6.57
N PHE A 247 33.09 -6.89 5.50
CA PHE A 247 33.81 -7.28 4.29
C PHE A 247 35.31 -7.46 4.57
N LYS A 248 35.91 -6.51 5.30
CA LYS A 248 37.32 -6.57 5.73
C LYS A 248 37.60 -7.78 6.61
N SER A 249 36.69 -8.11 7.53
CA SER A 249 36.81 -9.30 8.40
C SER A 249 36.74 -10.59 7.59
N ARG A 250 35.86 -10.65 6.58
CA ARG A 250 35.65 -11.85 5.77
C ARG A 250 36.79 -12.10 4.77
N TYR A 251 37.30 -11.05 4.13
CA TYR A 251 38.24 -11.21 3.02
C TYR A 251 39.62 -10.56 3.23
N GLY A 252 39.82 -9.84 4.32
CA GLY A 252 41.04 -9.10 4.61
C GLY A 252 41.10 -7.73 3.92
N ASP A 253 42.04 -6.89 4.35
CA ASP A 253 42.22 -5.54 3.82
C ASP A 253 42.99 -5.51 2.48
N ASP A 254 43.83 -6.52 2.20
CA ASP A 254 44.79 -6.53 1.08
C ASP A 254 44.51 -7.62 0.03
N MET A 255 43.24 -7.89 -0.28
CA MET A 255 42.90 -8.85 -1.34
C MET A 255 43.55 -8.44 -2.68
N THR A 256 44.11 -9.41 -3.41
CA THR A 256 44.48 -9.18 -4.80
C THR A 256 43.22 -9.05 -5.67
N GLN A 257 43.35 -8.49 -6.88
CA GLN A 257 42.22 -8.45 -7.82
C GLN A 257 41.74 -9.86 -8.21
N ARG A 258 42.67 -10.83 -8.33
CA ARG A 258 42.35 -12.20 -8.71
C ARG A 258 41.61 -12.94 -7.58
N ASP A 259 42.02 -12.75 -6.33
CA ASP A 259 41.31 -13.33 -5.18
C ASP A 259 39.92 -12.73 -5.03
N TYR A 260 39.79 -11.41 -5.24
CA TYR A 260 38.51 -10.72 -5.23
C TYR A 260 37.54 -11.29 -6.27
N VAL A 261 37.98 -11.43 -7.52
CA VAL A 261 37.17 -12.05 -8.58
C VAL A 261 36.80 -13.50 -8.23
N THR A 262 37.75 -14.27 -7.70
CA THR A 262 37.51 -15.66 -7.28
C THR A 262 36.43 -15.75 -6.21
N ALA A 263 36.46 -14.85 -5.21
CA ALA A 263 35.43 -14.77 -4.18
C ALA A 263 34.05 -14.44 -4.77
N LEU A 264 33.94 -13.46 -5.66
CA LEU A 264 32.65 -13.12 -6.29
C LEU A 264 32.07 -14.29 -7.11
N TYR A 265 32.91 -15.04 -7.83
CA TYR A 265 32.49 -16.25 -8.53
C TYR A 265 31.97 -17.33 -7.56
N GLN A 266 32.64 -17.51 -6.43
CA GLN A 266 32.20 -18.45 -5.42
C GLN A 266 30.85 -18.03 -4.83
N ASN A 267 30.70 -16.78 -4.42
CA ASN A 267 29.49 -16.26 -3.77
C ASN A 267 28.28 -16.32 -4.72
N VAL A 268 28.45 -15.92 -5.98
CA VAL A 268 27.32 -15.75 -6.91
C VAL A 268 27.06 -17.00 -7.75
N LEU A 269 28.11 -17.69 -8.20
CA LEU A 269 27.99 -18.81 -9.13
C LEU A 269 28.27 -20.17 -8.46
N ASN A 270 28.65 -20.19 -7.18
CA ASN A 270 29.01 -21.41 -6.46
C ASN A 270 30.07 -22.27 -7.17
N ARG A 271 31.00 -21.61 -7.87
CA ARG A 271 32.08 -22.28 -8.62
C ARG A 271 33.31 -21.40 -8.74
N ALA A 272 34.45 -22.01 -9.02
CA ALA A 272 35.63 -21.28 -9.44
C ALA A 272 35.45 -20.65 -10.84
N PRO A 273 36.08 -19.48 -11.10
CA PRO A 273 36.13 -18.94 -12.45
C PRO A 273 36.96 -19.84 -13.36
N ASP A 274 36.56 -19.95 -14.62
CA ASP A 274 37.47 -20.40 -15.66
C ASP A 274 38.53 -19.31 -15.95
N GLN A 275 39.61 -19.70 -16.62
CA GLN A 275 40.74 -18.80 -16.87
C GLN A 275 40.32 -17.54 -17.64
N ALA A 276 39.48 -17.69 -18.67
CA ALA A 276 39.07 -16.57 -19.53
C ALA A 276 38.18 -15.58 -18.77
N GLY A 277 37.23 -16.08 -17.96
CA GLY A 277 36.39 -15.26 -17.11
C GLY A 277 37.18 -14.53 -16.02
N SER A 278 38.10 -15.22 -15.35
CA SER A 278 39.00 -14.61 -14.37
C SER A 278 39.82 -13.47 -15.00
N ASP A 279 40.45 -13.74 -16.15
CA ASP A 279 41.30 -12.75 -16.83
C ASP A 279 40.50 -11.56 -17.36
N PHE A 280 39.26 -11.76 -17.84
CA PHE A 280 38.38 -10.67 -18.24
C PHE A 280 38.16 -9.66 -17.10
N TRP A 281 37.74 -10.14 -15.92
CA TRP A 281 37.45 -9.27 -14.78
C TRP A 281 38.70 -8.64 -14.17
N VAL A 282 39.80 -9.41 -14.08
CA VAL A 282 41.09 -8.87 -13.61
C VAL A 282 41.61 -7.80 -14.55
N ASN A 283 41.50 -7.98 -15.87
CA ASN A 283 41.88 -6.95 -16.84
C ASN A 283 40.99 -5.70 -16.73
N ALA A 284 39.69 -5.86 -16.48
CA ALA A 284 38.79 -4.73 -16.24
C ALA A 284 39.19 -3.92 -15.00
N LEU A 285 39.53 -4.59 -13.89
CA LEU A 285 40.03 -3.97 -12.66
C LEU A 285 41.38 -3.26 -12.90
N ASN A 286 42.33 -3.91 -13.58
CA ASN A 286 43.61 -3.32 -13.95
C ASN A 286 43.47 -2.11 -14.89
N SER A 287 42.41 -2.08 -15.70
CA SER A 287 42.11 -0.99 -16.63
C SER A 287 41.28 0.14 -16.00
N GLY A 288 41.07 0.13 -14.68
CA GLY A 288 40.45 1.22 -13.93
C GLY A 288 38.98 1.01 -13.53
N SER A 289 38.39 -0.16 -13.79
CA SER A 289 37.09 -0.48 -13.20
C SER A 289 37.20 -0.58 -11.68
N SER A 290 36.25 0.00 -10.94
CA SER A 290 36.25 -0.12 -9.48
C SER A 290 35.78 -1.50 -9.03
N ARG A 291 36.25 -1.96 -7.87
CA ARG A 291 35.76 -3.19 -7.24
C ARG A 291 34.25 -3.15 -7.01
N ALA A 292 33.72 -2.00 -6.59
CA ALA A 292 32.28 -1.80 -6.39
C ALA A 292 31.50 -1.99 -7.70
N GLN A 293 32.01 -1.50 -8.83
CA GLN A 293 31.35 -1.72 -10.12
C GLN A 293 31.37 -3.20 -10.52
N VAL A 294 32.48 -3.90 -10.31
CA VAL A 294 32.54 -5.34 -10.55
C VAL A 294 31.56 -6.10 -9.66
N LEU A 295 31.48 -5.77 -8.36
CA LEU A 295 30.50 -6.37 -7.44
C LEU A 295 29.06 -6.14 -7.91
N VAL A 296 28.70 -4.92 -8.33
CA VAL A 296 27.39 -4.63 -8.90
C VAL A 296 27.12 -5.49 -10.14
N ASN A 297 28.10 -5.66 -11.02
CA ASN A 297 27.93 -6.49 -12.22
C ASN A 297 27.70 -7.97 -11.88
N PHE A 298 28.38 -8.50 -10.86
CA PHE A 298 28.14 -9.86 -10.36
C PHE A 298 26.76 -9.97 -9.70
N SER A 299 26.42 -9.02 -8.82
CA SER A 299 25.14 -8.95 -8.12
C SER A 299 23.95 -8.97 -9.09
N GLU A 300 24.04 -8.21 -10.17
CA GLU A 300 22.94 -8.06 -11.13
C GLU A 300 23.04 -9.00 -12.33
N SER A 301 23.97 -9.96 -12.31
CA SER A 301 24.06 -10.99 -13.34
C SER A 301 22.80 -11.87 -13.35
N ILE A 302 22.46 -12.42 -14.52
CA ILE A 302 21.32 -13.32 -14.67
C ILE A 302 21.50 -14.55 -13.77
N GLU A 303 22.73 -15.03 -13.64
CA GLU A 303 23.10 -16.14 -12.75
C GLU A 303 22.76 -15.83 -11.29
N ASN A 304 23.09 -14.65 -10.78
CA ASN A 304 22.74 -14.29 -9.40
C ASN A 304 21.24 -14.12 -9.21
N GLN A 305 20.56 -13.46 -10.16
CA GLN A 305 19.11 -13.28 -10.12
C GLN A 305 18.39 -14.64 -10.06
N GLN A 306 18.85 -15.62 -10.84
CA GLN A 306 18.35 -16.99 -10.79
C GLN A 306 18.75 -17.71 -9.50
N GLY A 307 19.94 -17.47 -8.97
CA GLY A 307 20.43 -18.06 -7.72
C GLY A 307 19.58 -17.68 -6.51
N VAL A 308 19.13 -16.42 -6.44
CA VAL A 308 18.36 -15.92 -5.28
C VAL A 308 16.84 -16.10 -5.41
N ILE A 309 16.33 -16.41 -6.61
CA ILE A 309 14.87 -16.40 -6.85
C ILE A 309 14.10 -17.30 -5.89
N GLY A 310 14.68 -18.46 -5.54
CA GLY A 310 14.07 -19.41 -4.61
C GLY A 310 13.82 -18.82 -3.22
N ALA A 311 14.68 -17.89 -2.78
CA ALA A 311 14.58 -17.22 -1.49
C ALA A 311 13.64 -16.01 -1.50
N ILE A 312 13.54 -15.30 -2.64
CA ILE A 312 12.86 -13.99 -2.69
C ILE A 312 11.52 -13.99 -3.44
N GLN A 313 11.20 -15.03 -4.22
CA GLN A 313 9.98 -15.09 -5.06
C GLN A 313 8.66 -14.89 -4.30
N ASN A 314 8.63 -15.19 -3.00
CA ASN A 314 7.46 -15.01 -2.14
C ASN A 314 7.48 -13.67 -1.37
N GLY A 315 8.35 -12.76 -1.78
CA GLY A 315 8.58 -11.47 -1.14
C GLY A 315 9.81 -11.49 -0.26
N ILE A 316 10.37 -10.30 -0.07
CA ILE A 316 11.58 -10.06 0.71
C ILE A 316 11.16 -9.49 2.06
N GLN A 317 11.38 -10.27 3.12
CA GLN A 317 11.10 -9.83 4.49
C GLN A 317 12.23 -8.94 5.01
N TYR A 318 11.86 -7.81 5.62
CA TYR A 318 12.79 -6.89 6.26
C TYR A 318 12.12 -6.07 7.37
N GLU A 319 12.91 -5.38 8.19
CA GLU A 319 12.42 -4.43 9.19
C GLU A 319 12.45 -3.01 8.61
N THR A 320 11.34 -2.26 8.68
CA THR A 320 11.31 -0.89 8.16
C THR A 320 12.34 -0.01 8.89
N TRP A 321 13.17 0.69 8.13
CA TRP A 321 14.08 1.68 8.70
C TRP A 321 13.30 2.90 9.21
N VAL A 322 13.49 3.26 10.49
CA VAL A 322 12.79 4.37 11.15
C VAL A 322 13.69 5.55 11.56
N GLY A 323 15.00 5.49 11.26
CA GLY A 323 15.98 6.49 11.67
C GLY A 323 16.69 6.16 12.98
#